data_AF-A0A4R3L1R4-F1
#
_entry.id   AF-A0A4R3L1R4-F1
#
_cell.length_a   1.000
_cell.length_b   1.000
_cell.length_c   1.000
_cell.angle_alpha   90.00
_cell.angle_beta   90.00
_cell.angle_gamma   90.00
#
_symmetry.space_group_name_H-M   'P 1'
#
loop_
_entity.id
_entity.type
_entity.pdbx_description
1 polymer ?
#
loop_
_entity_poly.entity_id
_entity_poly.type
_entity_poly.pdbx_seq_one_letter_code
_entity_poly.pdbx_strand_id
1 'polypeptide(L)'
;MAETKKITVSLPNSLIEEVDFIVAMEKKNRSEFIKEAMKLYIREKHKVQVYKQLKDGYVEMSKINSTLAEVGLEQDMAELNVYETRLTGCEKV
;
A
#
# COMPACT_ATOMS: atom_id res chain seq x y z
N MET A 1 -23.65 -22.68 -7.54
CA MET A 1 -22.94 -23.15 -6.32
C MET A 1 -21.47 -23.15 -6.66
N ALA A 2 -20.63 -22.40 -5.95
CA ALA A 2 -19.19 -22.38 -6.27
C ALA A 2 -18.61 -23.79 -6.07
N GLU A 3 -17.91 -24.31 -7.08
CA GLU A 3 -17.24 -25.61 -6.97
C GLU A 3 -16.19 -25.55 -5.86
N THR A 4 -16.31 -26.44 -4.87
CA THR A 4 -15.33 -26.56 -3.79
C THR A 4 -14.37 -27.70 -4.11
N LYS A 5 -13.06 -27.45 -3.99
CA LYS A 5 -12.02 -28.48 -4.12
C LYS A 5 -11.48 -28.83 -2.73
N LYS A 6 -11.38 -30.13 -2.43
CA LYS A 6 -10.81 -30.62 -1.17
C LYS A 6 -9.29 -30.73 -1.32
N ILE A 7 -8.56 -30.25 -0.33
CA ILE A 7 -7.10 -30.32 -0.24
C ILE A 7 -6.75 -31.02 1.08
N THR A 8 -5.80 -31.94 1.05
CA THR A 8 -5.25 -32.62 2.23
C THR A 8 -3.82 -32.13 2.44
N VAL A 9 -3.52 -31.65 3.66
CA VAL A 9 -2.18 -31.16 4.03
C VAL A 9 -1.75 -31.81 5.34
N SER A 10 -0.45 -32.06 5.49
CA SER A 10 0.14 -32.51 6.75
C SER A 10 0.74 -31.29 7.47
N LEU A 11 0.40 -31.11 8.75
CA LEU A 11 0.88 -30.02 9.58
C LEU A 11 1.49 -30.61 10.86
N PRO A 12 2.46 -29.93 11.49
CA PRO A 12 3.00 -30.34 12.78
C PRO A 12 1.89 -30.42 13.85
N ASN A 13 1.96 -31.43 14.72
CA ASN A 13 0.97 -31.61 15.79
C ASN A 13 0.87 -30.39 16.69
N SER A 14 2.00 -29.76 17.04
CA SER A 14 2.01 -28.55 17.86
C SER A 14 1.17 -27.41 17.28
N LEU A 15 1.22 -27.23 15.96
CA LEU A 15 0.42 -26.20 15.29
C LEU A 15 -1.07 -26.55 15.30
N ILE A 16 -1.42 -27.84 15.18
CA ILE A 16 -2.82 -28.28 15.27
C ILE A 16 -3.36 -28.06 16.69
N GLU A 17 -2.56 -28.34 17.72
CA GLU A 17 -2.93 -28.10 19.12
C GLU A 17 -3.18 -26.61 19.41
N GLU A 18 -2.33 -25.72 18.88
CA GLU A 18 -2.55 -24.27 18.97
C GLU A 18 -3.84 -23.83 18.26
N VAL A 19 -4.09 -24.35 17.06
CA VAL A 19 -5.33 -24.08 16.32
C VAL A 19 -6.55 -24.57 17.10
N ASP A 20 -6.48 -25.76 17.70
CA ASP A 20 -7.57 -26.31 18.50
C ASP A 20 -7.93 -25.44 19.68
N PHE A 21 -6.93 -24.93 20.38
CA PHE A 21 -7.14 -24.02 21.49
C PHE A 21 -7.90 -22.75 21.05
N ILE A 22 -7.46 -22.13 19.95
CA ILE A 22 -8.10 -20.92 19.41
C ILE A 22 -9.53 -21.21 18.93
N VAL A 23 -9.71 -22.30 18.18
CA VAL A 23 -11.00 -22.70 17.63
C VAL A 23 -12.01 -23.00 18.75
N ALA A 24 -11.56 -23.60 19.86
CA ALA A 24 -12.37 -23.83 21.04
C ALA A 24 -12.81 -22.53 21.72
N MET A 25 -11.91 -21.54 21.82
CA MET A 25 -12.24 -20.21 22.36
C MET A 25 -13.24 -19.45 21.48
N GLU A 26 -13.06 -19.49 20.16
CA GLU A 26 -13.89 -18.77 19.19
C GLU A 26 -15.21 -19.50 18.84
N LYS A 27 -15.44 -20.71 19.37
CA LYS A 27 -16.58 -21.59 19.02
C LYS A 27 -16.71 -21.83 17.51
N LYS A 28 -15.58 -21.90 16.80
CA LYS A 28 -15.52 -22.20 15.36
C LYS A 28 -15.15 -23.66 15.13
N ASN A 29 -15.00 -24.06 13.87
CA ASN A 29 -14.36 -25.34 13.51
C ASN A 29 -13.03 -25.10 12.78
N ARG A 30 -12.14 -26.10 12.80
CA ARG A 30 -10.82 -26.03 12.16
C ARG A 30 -10.89 -25.67 10.68
N SER A 31 -11.88 -26.17 9.94
CA SER A 31 -12.00 -25.92 8.49
C SER A 31 -12.31 -24.44 8.21
N GLU A 32 -13.17 -23.84 9.00
CA GLU A 32 -13.51 -22.42 8.92
C GLU A 32 -12.31 -21.55 9.27
N PHE A 33 -11.64 -21.86 10.38
CA PHE A 33 -10.41 -21.18 10.78
C PHE A 33 -9.34 -21.22 9.68
N ILE A 34 -9.07 -22.40 9.10
CA ILE A 34 -8.09 -22.56 8.02
C ILE A 34 -8.52 -21.75 6.78
N LYS A 35 -9.80 -21.74 6.41
CA LYS A 35 -10.29 -20.93 5.28
C LYS A 35 -10.11 -19.45 5.53
N GLU A 36 -10.37 -18.96 6.74
CA GLU A 36 -10.16 -17.57 7.12
C GLU A 36 -8.68 -17.19 7.08
N ALA A 37 -7.82 -18.03 7.67
CA ALA A 37 -6.37 -17.85 7.66
C ALA A 37 -5.81 -17.81 6.24
N MET A 38 -6.26 -18.71 5.35
CA MET A 38 -5.86 -18.69 3.94
C MET A 38 -6.28 -17.42 3.22
N LYS A 39 -7.52 -16.95 3.42
CA LYS A 39 -8.02 -15.69 2.83
C LYS A 39 -7.19 -14.50 3.32
N LEU A 40 -6.89 -14.47 4.62
CA LEU A 40 -6.06 -13.42 5.22
C LEU A 40 -4.65 -13.44 4.63
N TYR A 41 -4.01 -14.61 4.56
CA TYR A 41 -2.67 -14.75 4.00
C TYR A 41 -2.58 -14.27 2.55
N ILE A 42 -3.55 -14.65 1.71
CA ILE A 42 -3.61 -14.19 0.31
C ILE A 42 -3.77 -12.68 0.24
N ARG A 43 -4.66 -12.10 1.06
CA ARG A 43 -4.87 -10.65 1.12
C ARG A 43 -3.59 -9.90 1.48
N GLU A 44 -2.87 -10.35 2.51
CA GLU A 44 -1.63 -9.70 2.93
C GLU A 44 -0.52 -9.85 1.87
N LYS A 45 -0.44 -11.00 1.19
CA LYS A 45 0.49 -11.17 0.05
C LYS A 45 0.20 -10.20 -1.08
N HIS A 46 -1.08 -10.04 -1.45
CA HIS A 46 -1.48 -9.07 -2.48
C HIS A 46 -1.15 -7.63 -2.06
N LYS A 47 -1.38 -7.28 -0.80
CA LYS A 47 -1.04 -5.95 -0.26
C LYS A 47 0.45 -5.64 -0.41
N VAL A 48 1.33 -6.58 -0.03
CA VAL A 48 2.78 -6.43 -0.21
C VAL A 48 3.15 -6.27 -1.68
N GLN A 49 2.53 -7.03 -2.58
CA GLN A 49 2.77 -6.92 -4.01
C GLN A 49 2.36 -5.55 -4.57
N VAL A 50 1.20 -5.03 -4.17
CA VAL A 50 0.73 -3.70 -4.57
C VAL A 50 1.70 -2.62 -4.12
N TYR A 51 2.17 -2.65 -2.87
CA TYR A 51 3.17 -1.67 -2.40
C TYR A 51 4.48 -1.75 -3.17
N LYS A 52 4.93 -2.96 -3.52
CA LYS A 52 6.12 -3.13 -4.35
C LYS A 52 5.91 -2.51 -5.74
N GLN A 53 4.80 -2.81 -6.40
CA GLN A 53 4.47 -2.25 -7.71
C GLN A 53 4.35 -0.72 -7.68
N LEU A 54 3.73 -0.17 -6.63
CA LEU A 54 3.66 1.29 -6.44
C LEU A 54 5.05 1.89 -6.33
N LYS A 55 5.91 1.32 -5.48
CA LYS A 55 7.29 1.80 -5.31
C LYS A 55 8.05 1.76 -6.64
N ASP A 56 7.97 0.64 -7.35
CA ASP A 56 8.67 0.45 -8.60
C ASP A 56 8.18 1.46 -9.66
N GLY A 57 6.87 1.69 -9.75
CA GLY A 57 6.28 2.71 -10.63
C GLY A 57 6.68 4.15 -10.27
N TYR A 58 6.75 4.50 -8.98
CA TYR A 58 7.25 5.81 -8.56
C TYR A 58 8.74 6.02 -8.92
N VAL A 59 9.56 4.98 -8.78
CA VAL A 59 10.96 5.03 -9.19
C VAL A 59 11.08 5.18 -10.70
N GLU A 60 10.29 4.43 -11.47
CA GLU A 60 10.26 4.51 -12.93
C GLU A 60 9.87 5.92 -13.42
N MET A 61 8.84 6.51 -12.81
CA MET A 61 8.35 7.85 -13.16
C MET A 61 9.12 9.00 -12.51
N SER A 62 10.13 8.71 -11.67
CA SER A 62 10.83 9.70 -10.85
C SER A 62 11.32 10.92 -11.64
N LYS A 63 11.96 10.70 -12.80
CA LYS A 63 12.48 11.77 -13.65
C LYS A 63 11.38 12.67 -14.21
N ILE A 64 10.35 12.05 -14.81
CA ILE A 64 9.21 12.78 -15.39
C ILE A 64 8.48 13.58 -14.31
N ASN A 65 8.24 12.95 -13.15
CA ASN A 65 7.58 13.61 -12.03
C ASN A 65 8.42 14.78 -11.48
N SER A 66 9.75 14.64 -11.38
CA SER A 66 10.64 15.74 -10.97
C SER A 66 10.57 16.90 -11.95
N THR A 67 10.70 16.62 -13.26
CA THR A 67 10.60 17.66 -14.28
C THR A 67 9.25 18.37 -14.22
N LEU A 68 8.14 17.64 -14.15
CA LEU A 68 6.80 18.23 -14.05
C LEU A 68 6.61 19.07 -12.77
N ALA A 69 7.20 18.66 -11.65
CA ALA A 69 7.13 19.42 -10.40
C ALA A 69 7.91 20.73 -10.46
N GLU A 70 8.92 20.81 -11.33
CA GLU A 70 9.78 22.00 -11.51
C GLU A 70 9.31 22.91 -12.64
N VAL A 71 8.46 22.42 -13.55
CA VAL A 71 7.92 23.21 -14.66
C VAL A 71 7.12 24.39 -14.10
N GLY A 72 7.50 25.60 -14.53
CA GLY A 72 6.82 26.84 -14.14
C GLY A 72 7.34 27.47 -12.84
N LEU A 73 8.10 26.74 -12.01
CA LEU A 73 8.58 27.27 -10.73
C LEU A 73 9.40 28.55 -10.88
N GLU A 74 10.31 28.62 -11.86
CA GLU A 74 11.12 29.81 -12.08
C GLU A 74 10.27 31.03 -12.44
N GLN A 75 9.25 30.83 -13.27
CA GLN A 75 8.33 31.89 -13.69
C GLN A 75 7.45 32.34 -12.52
N ASP A 76 6.88 31.39 -11.78
CA ASP A 76 6.08 31.67 -10.58
C ASP A 76 6.87 32.46 -9.53
N MET A 77 8.14 32.09 -9.31
CA MET A 77 9.04 32.82 -8.41
C MET A 77 9.37 34.22 -8.92
N ALA A 78 9.56 34.41 -10.22
CA ALA A 78 9.79 35.72 -10.81
C ALA A 78 8.55 36.62 -10.65
N GLU A 79 7.36 36.10 -10.91
CA GLU A 79 6.09 36.81 -10.75
C GLU A 79 5.83 37.19 -9.30
N LEU A 80 6.11 36.27 -8.36
CA LEU A 80 6.00 36.53 -6.93
C LEU A 80 6.94 37.66 -6.49
N ASN A 81 8.20 37.63 -6.91
CA ASN A 81 9.17 38.69 -6.58
C ASN A 81 8.73 40.07 -7.10
N VAL A 82 8.19 40.12 -8.32
CA VAL A 82 7.64 41.36 -8.89
C VAL A 82 6.45 41.85 -8.06
N TYR A 83 5.54 40.95 -7.68
CA TYR A 83 4.38 41.26 -6.85
C TYR A 83 4.80 41.81 -5.46
N GLU A 84 5.77 41.18 -4.80
CA GLU A 84 6.27 41.61 -3.49
C GLU A 84 7.01 42.96 -3.56
N THR A 85 7.80 43.18 -4.62
CA THR A 85 8.49 44.46 -4.84
C THR A 85 7.49 45.61 -5.03
N ARG A 86 6.38 45.35 -5.74
CA ARG A 86 5.26 46.30 -5.90
C ARG A 86 4.59 46.64 -4.59
N LEU A 87 4.26 45.62 -3.79
CA LEU A 87 3.63 45.79 -2.47
C LEU A 87 4.47 46.64 -1.52
N THR A 88 5.79 46.47 -1.56
CA THR A 88 6.74 47.15 -0.68
C THR A 88 7.15 48.54 -1.17
N GLY A 89 6.78 48.92 -2.40
CA GLY A 89 7.12 50.22 -2.99
C GLY A 89 8.61 50.36 -3.34
N CYS A 90 9.35 49.26 -3.42
CA CYS A 90 10.79 49.23 -3.75
C CYS A 90 11.06 49.08 -5.26
N GLU A 91 10.08 49.38 -6.13
CA GLU A 91 10.30 49.35 -7.58
C GLU A 91 11.41 50.33 -7.96
N LYS A 92 12.48 49.82 -8.62
CA LYS A 92 13.52 50.68 -9.19
C LYS A 92 12.95 51.37 -10.43
N VAL A 93 12.81 52.69 -10.36
CA VAL A 93 12.54 53.58 -11.51
C VAL A 93 13.68 53.48 -12.52
#